data_AF-A0A7J6H6F4-F1
#
_entry.id   AF-A0A7J6H6F4-F1
#
_cell.length_a   1.000
_cell.length_b   1.000
_cell.length_c   1.000
_cell.angle_alpha   90.00
_cell.angle_beta   90.00
_cell.angle_gamma   90.00
#
_symmetry.space_group_name_H-M   'P 1'
#
loop_
_entity.id
_entity.type
_entity.pdbx_description
1 polymer ?
#
loop_
_entity_poly.entity_id
_entity_poly.type
_entity_poly.pdbx_seq_one_letter_code
_entity_poly.pdbx_strand_id
1 'polypeptide(L)'
;MMFTIGSNPLRYKIVRFSSRNLGGDCIKYNGKIHVAFRCEIFDSKFWAWKCLEETINIPFEEYLEYESMICISRYIYALTRKNRLFVFDLEKESWKFISLDLDKACDDKYKCRARYQLVEHQGKLGLHCTLTSDHFVDYLMILWIIKIKKTSTSWSLSLEKQHCFQILKEPYASMVDFLDYDLVVTMGFDNILLHDVKTSISKIRTQISIPWNKYFKVESDFLPVTL
;
A
#
# COMPACT_ATOMS: atom_id res chain seq x y z
N MET A 1 12.32 3.05 -2.91
CA MET A 1 11.69 1.72 -2.81
C MET A 1 12.02 0.93 -4.08
N MET A 2 12.15 -0.39 -3.99
CA MET A 2 12.57 -1.30 -5.06
C MET A 2 11.58 -2.48 -5.10
N PHE A 3 11.18 -2.90 -6.30
CA PHE A 3 10.25 -4.02 -6.54
C PHE A 3 10.86 -4.99 -7.56
N THR A 4 10.42 -6.25 -7.59
CA THR A 4 10.85 -7.29 -8.54
C THR A 4 9.62 -8.03 -9.09
N ILE A 5 9.53 -8.22 -10.41
CA ILE A 5 8.40 -8.90 -11.08
C ILE A 5 8.93 -10.08 -11.91
N GLY A 6 8.59 -11.32 -11.55
CA GLY A 6 8.99 -12.51 -12.31
C GLY A 6 8.03 -12.84 -13.46
N SER A 7 8.50 -12.84 -14.72
CA SER A 7 7.77 -13.36 -15.90
C SER A 7 8.60 -14.30 -16.80
N ASN A 8 9.71 -14.76 -16.23
CA ASN A 8 10.63 -15.82 -16.65
C ASN A 8 11.46 -16.02 -15.36
N PRO A 9 11.95 -17.22 -14.99
CA PRO A 9 12.45 -17.46 -13.62
C PRO A 9 13.58 -16.51 -13.16
N LEU A 10 14.12 -15.66 -14.03
CA LEU A 10 15.16 -14.66 -13.72
C LEU A 10 14.90 -13.24 -14.29
N ARG A 11 13.80 -12.98 -15.03
CA ARG A 11 13.55 -11.61 -15.53
C ARG A 11 12.75 -10.82 -14.51
N TYR A 12 13.32 -9.73 -14.02
CA TYR A 12 12.68 -8.77 -13.13
C TYR A 12 12.94 -7.34 -13.58
N LYS A 13 12.02 -6.45 -13.20
CA LYS A 13 12.18 -5.01 -13.35
C LYS A 13 12.18 -4.35 -11.98
N ILE A 14 13.07 -3.38 -11.79
CA ILE A 14 13.06 -2.50 -10.61
C ILE A 14 12.58 -1.14 -11.03
N VAL A 15 11.63 -0.58 -10.28
CA VAL A 15 11.10 0.76 -10.51
C VAL A 15 11.49 1.66 -9.37
N ARG A 16 12.09 2.79 -9.71
CA ARG A 16 12.50 3.81 -8.76
C ARG A 16 11.84 5.14 -9.13
N PHE A 17 11.16 5.71 -8.15
CA PHE A 17 10.72 7.11 -8.18
C PHE A 17 11.72 7.92 -7.36
N SER A 18 12.40 8.87 -7.99
CA SER A 18 13.44 9.68 -7.35
C SER A 18 13.25 11.17 -7.62
N SER A 19 13.58 12.01 -6.64
CA SER A 19 13.69 13.46 -6.81
C SER A 19 15.16 13.88 -6.82
N ARG A 20 15.49 14.99 -7.49
CA ARG A 20 16.85 15.54 -7.47
C ARG A 20 17.22 16.14 -6.12
N ASN A 21 16.23 16.66 -5.41
CA ASN A 21 16.36 17.32 -4.11
C ASN A 21 15.57 16.57 -3.02
N LEU A 22 16.01 16.67 -1.76
CA LEU A 22 15.37 16.05 -0.58
C LEU A 22 13.92 16.50 -0.33
N GLY A 23 13.43 17.52 -1.06
CA GLY A 23 12.05 18.00 -1.02
C GLY A 23 11.27 17.84 -2.34
N GLY A 24 11.84 17.16 -3.35
CA GLY A 24 11.25 17.14 -4.69
C GLY A 24 11.64 18.35 -5.54
N ASP A 25 11.62 18.21 -6.87
CA ASP A 25 11.68 19.38 -7.75
C ASP A 25 10.27 19.96 -7.85
N CYS A 26 10.01 21.03 -7.11
CA CYS A 26 8.71 21.70 -7.12
C CYS A 26 8.56 22.51 -8.40
N ILE A 27 7.58 22.14 -9.23
CA ILE A 27 7.21 22.87 -10.46
C ILE A 27 5.84 23.53 -10.28
N LYS A 28 5.66 24.70 -10.88
CA LYS A 28 4.36 25.39 -10.89
C LYS A 28 3.66 25.11 -12.21
N TYR A 29 2.48 24.52 -12.16
CA TYR A 29 1.66 24.20 -13.32
C TYR A 29 0.21 24.63 -13.05
N ASN A 30 -0.38 25.43 -13.94
CA ASN A 30 -1.74 25.98 -13.79
C ASN A 30 -2.01 26.60 -12.41
N GLY A 31 -1.04 27.35 -11.88
CA GLY A 31 -1.15 27.99 -10.56
C GLY A 31 -0.99 27.07 -9.35
N LYS A 32 -0.87 25.76 -9.55
CA LYS A 32 -0.66 24.76 -8.49
C LYS A 32 0.79 24.30 -8.43
N ILE A 33 1.25 23.96 -7.23
CA ILE A 33 2.57 23.38 -7.01
C ILE A 33 2.46 21.87 -7.22
N HIS A 34 3.37 21.31 -8.00
CA HIS A 34 3.54 19.89 -8.21
C HIS A 34 4.95 19.49 -7.79
N VAL A 35 5.08 18.29 -7.27
CA VAL A 35 6.37 17.63 -7.06
C VAL A 35 6.66 16.74 -8.26
N ALA A 36 7.78 17.01 -8.94
CA ALA A 36 8.23 16.22 -10.05
C ALA A 36 9.15 15.08 -9.58
N PHE A 37 8.85 13.87 -10.02
CA PHE A 37 9.68 12.69 -9.81
C PHE A 37 10.18 12.16 -11.14
N ARG A 38 11.45 11.75 -11.16
CA ARG A 38 11.97 10.90 -12.23
C ARG A 38 11.47 9.48 -12.00
N CYS A 39 11.13 8.80 -13.08
CA CYS A 39 10.83 7.38 -13.07
C CYS A 39 11.96 6.65 -13.78
N GLU A 40 12.59 5.73 -13.07
CA GLU A 40 13.71 4.95 -13.56
C GLU A 40 13.36 3.47 -13.46
N ILE A 41 13.48 2.76 -14.57
CA ILE A 41 13.13 1.36 -14.70
C ILE A 41 14.39 0.58 -15.06
N PHE A 42 14.84 -0.27 -14.15
CA PHE A 42 15.82 -1.29 -14.46
C PHE A 42 15.13 -2.49 -15.10
N ASP A 43 15.73 -3.07 -16.12
CA ASP A 43 15.26 -4.32 -16.72
C ASP A 43 16.38 -5.35 -16.73
N SER A 44 16.22 -6.45 -16.00
CA SER A 44 17.27 -7.47 -15.90
C SER A 44 17.54 -8.17 -17.24
N LYS A 45 16.65 -8.07 -18.24
CA LYS A 45 16.92 -8.56 -19.60
C LYS A 45 18.05 -7.79 -20.28
N PHE A 46 18.10 -6.49 -20.07
CA PHE A 46 19.11 -5.60 -20.68
C PHE A 46 20.20 -5.21 -19.69
N TRP A 47 20.01 -5.53 -18.41
CA TRP A 47 20.89 -5.15 -17.30
C TRP A 47 21.18 -3.65 -17.26
N ALA A 48 20.17 -2.85 -17.60
CA ALA A 48 20.31 -1.42 -17.81
C ALA A 48 19.14 -0.66 -17.17
N TRP A 49 19.43 0.58 -16.76
CA TRP A 49 18.44 1.55 -16.33
C TRP A 49 17.94 2.37 -17.52
N LYS A 50 16.62 2.47 -17.64
CA LYS A 50 15.94 3.43 -18.49
C LYS A 50 15.30 4.50 -17.62
N CYS A 51 15.67 5.76 -17.80
CA CYS A 51 14.91 6.88 -17.26
C CYS A 51 13.80 7.22 -18.26
N LEU A 52 12.55 7.36 -17.78
CA LEU A 52 11.48 7.89 -18.61
C LEU A 52 11.75 9.36 -18.90
N GLU A 53 11.42 9.78 -20.13
CA GLU A 53 11.52 11.19 -20.55
C GLU A 53 10.50 12.06 -19.81
N GLU A 54 9.27 11.54 -19.66
CA GLU A 54 8.21 12.22 -18.94
C GLU A 54 8.39 12.10 -17.42
N THR A 55 8.38 13.24 -16.73
CA THR A 55 8.40 13.28 -15.27
C THR A 55 7.02 13.00 -14.69
N ILE A 56 6.99 12.29 -13.57
CA ILE A 56 5.75 12.06 -12.83
C ILE A 56 5.47 13.29 -11.99
N ASN A 57 4.47 14.06 -12.40
CA ASN A 57 4.13 15.35 -11.80
C ASN A 57 2.94 15.20 -10.84
N ILE A 58 3.24 15.08 -9.56
CA ILE A 58 2.24 14.83 -8.52
C ILE A 58 1.86 16.15 -7.88
N PRO A 59 0.57 16.53 -7.79
CA PRO A 59 0.18 17.74 -7.07
C PRO A 59 0.76 17.71 -5.65
N PHE A 60 1.29 18.84 -5.16
CA PHE A 60 1.97 18.90 -3.86
C PHE A 60 1.11 18.37 -2.70
N GLU A 61 -0.20 18.58 -2.81
CA GLU A 61 -1.20 18.12 -1.84
C GLU A 61 -1.47 16.61 -1.88
N GLU A 62 -0.93 15.89 -2.88
CA GLU A 62 -1.19 14.48 -3.21
C GLU A 62 0.03 13.60 -2.94
N TYR A 63 0.86 14.02 -1.99
CA TYR A 63 2.08 13.34 -1.57
C TYR A 63 1.89 11.81 -1.52
N LEU A 64 2.79 11.07 -2.19
CA LEU A 64 2.78 9.62 -2.20
C LEU A 64 3.36 9.10 -0.90
N GLU A 65 2.62 8.25 -0.21
CA GLU A 65 3.16 7.49 0.91
C GLU A 65 3.96 6.33 0.35
N TYR A 66 5.25 6.56 0.06
CA TYR A 66 6.14 5.56 -0.57
C TYR A 66 6.15 4.22 0.15
N GLU A 67 5.97 4.21 1.47
CA GLU A 67 5.93 3.02 2.31
C GLU A 67 4.71 2.13 2.03
N SER A 68 3.74 2.62 1.27
CA SER A 68 2.49 1.92 0.90
C SER A 68 2.43 1.47 -0.56
N MET A 69 3.54 1.55 -1.30
CA MET A 69 3.52 1.13 -2.70
C MET A 69 3.43 -0.40 -2.82
N ILE A 70 2.54 -0.86 -3.70
CA ILE A 70 2.30 -2.28 -3.95
C ILE A 70 2.39 -2.56 -5.43
N CYS A 71 3.10 -3.62 -5.78
CA CYS A 71 3.17 -4.11 -7.15
C CYS A 71 2.34 -5.38 -7.29
N ILE A 72 1.32 -5.34 -8.14
CA ILE A 72 0.51 -6.52 -8.48
C ILE A 72 0.48 -6.63 -10.00
N SER A 73 0.95 -7.78 -10.50
CA SER A 73 1.12 -8.01 -11.93
C SER A 73 1.99 -6.91 -12.57
N ARG A 74 1.48 -6.17 -13.56
CA ARG A 74 2.19 -5.08 -14.24
C ARG A 74 1.92 -3.68 -13.67
N TYR A 75 1.18 -3.58 -12.57
CA TYR A 75 0.77 -2.28 -12.04
C TYR A 75 1.42 -2.01 -10.70
N ILE A 76 1.84 -0.77 -10.50
CA ILE A 76 2.28 -0.27 -9.20
C ILE A 76 1.20 0.68 -8.68
N TYR A 77 0.79 0.44 -7.45
CA TYR A 77 -0.26 1.16 -6.76
C TYR A 77 0.34 1.90 -5.57
N ALA A 78 -0.16 3.10 -5.29
CA ALA A 78 0.15 3.83 -4.06
C ALA A 78 -1.07 4.61 -3.62
N LEU A 79 -1.25 4.78 -2.31
CA LEU A 79 -2.27 5.68 -1.79
C LEU A 79 -1.68 7.09 -1.64
N THR A 80 -2.45 8.10 -2.03
CA THR A 80 -2.12 9.50 -1.73
C THR A 80 -2.73 9.92 -0.41
N ARG A 81 -2.17 10.96 0.23
CA ARG A 81 -2.77 11.57 1.43
C ARG A 81 -4.20 12.10 1.25
N LYS A 82 -4.61 12.32 0.00
CA LYS A 82 -5.98 12.70 -0.37
C LYS A 82 -6.83 11.50 -0.75
N ASN A 83 -6.43 10.30 -0.32
CA ASN A 83 -7.21 9.08 -0.51
C ASN A 83 -7.49 8.77 -1.98
N ARG A 84 -6.57 9.14 -2.88
CA ARG A 84 -6.62 8.72 -4.28
C ARG A 84 -5.66 7.58 -4.50
N LEU A 85 -6.00 6.72 -5.45
CA LEU A 85 -5.14 5.65 -5.91
C LEU A 85 -4.25 6.17 -7.03
N PHE A 86 -2.96 6.26 -6.77
CA PHE A 86 -1.96 6.36 -7.83
C PHE A 86 -1.80 4.98 -8.48
N VAL A 87 -1.83 4.94 -9.81
CA VAL A 87 -1.63 3.73 -10.60
C VAL A 87 -0.58 4.01 -11.67
N PHE A 88 0.48 3.22 -11.67
CA PHE A 88 1.51 3.22 -12.71
C PHE A 88 1.43 1.91 -13.50
N ASP A 89 1.26 2.00 -14.82
CA ASP A 89 1.22 0.86 -15.76
C ASP A 89 2.62 0.65 -16.33
N LEU A 90 3.29 -0.45 -15.92
CA LEU A 90 4.67 -0.73 -16.32
C LEU A 90 4.86 -1.05 -17.79
N GLU A 91 3.80 -1.50 -18.46
CA GLU A 91 3.85 -1.83 -19.88
C GLU A 91 3.71 -0.57 -20.73
N LYS A 92 2.79 0.31 -20.32
CA LYS A 92 2.54 1.58 -21.02
C LYS A 92 3.43 2.72 -20.57
N GLU A 93 4.20 2.51 -19.50
CA GLU A 93 5.06 3.52 -18.86
C GLU A 93 4.29 4.82 -18.56
N SER A 94 3.04 4.69 -18.15
CA SER A 94 2.11 5.80 -17.91
C SER A 94 1.47 5.69 -16.54
N TRP A 95 0.99 6.82 -16.03
CA TRP A 95 0.44 6.90 -14.68
C TRP A 95 -0.82 7.75 -14.64
N LYS A 96 -1.61 7.56 -13.58
CA LYS A 96 -2.78 8.39 -13.29
C LYS A 96 -3.21 8.29 -11.84
N PHE A 97 -4.01 9.26 -11.41
CA PHE A 97 -4.76 9.18 -10.17
C PHE A 97 -6.19 8.73 -10.43
N ILE A 98 -6.73 7.90 -9.54
CA ILE A 98 -8.11 7.47 -9.54
C ILE A 98 -8.69 7.75 -8.16
N SER A 99 -9.84 8.43 -8.09
CA SER A 99 -10.50 8.66 -6.81
C SER A 99 -11.00 7.35 -6.22
N LEU A 100 -10.72 7.11 -4.94
CA LEU A 100 -11.36 6.06 -4.16
C LEU A 100 -12.56 6.67 -3.44
N ASP A 101 -13.71 6.03 -3.57
CA ASP A 101 -14.91 6.36 -2.81
C ASP A 101 -14.79 5.76 -1.40
N LEU A 102 -13.98 6.41 -0.56
CA LEU A 102 -13.75 5.97 0.82
C LEU A 102 -14.94 6.26 1.74
N ASP A 103 -15.92 7.04 1.27
CA ASP A 103 -17.18 7.24 2.01
C ASP A 103 -17.92 5.91 2.23
N LYS A 104 -17.69 4.91 1.37
CA LYS A 104 -18.20 3.54 1.53
C LYS A 104 -17.34 2.66 2.43
N ALA A 105 -16.07 3.02 2.63
CA ALA A 105 -15.10 2.21 3.36
C ALA A 105 -15.21 2.40 4.89
N CYS A 106 -15.83 3.50 5.33
CA CYS A 106 -15.89 3.90 6.73
C CYS A 106 -17.25 4.52 7.07
N ASP A 107 -17.84 4.06 8.17
CA ASP A 107 -19.03 4.69 8.79
C ASP A 107 -18.70 6.14 9.20
N ASP A 108 -19.65 7.05 9.04
CA ASP A 108 -19.50 8.49 9.25
C ASP A 108 -18.90 8.81 10.63
N LYS A 109 -19.26 8.02 11.65
CA LYS A 109 -18.77 8.23 13.01
C LYS A 109 -17.27 8.00 13.20
N TYR A 110 -16.62 7.29 12.27
CA TYR A 110 -15.19 6.97 12.34
C TYR A 110 -14.37 7.65 11.23
N LYS A 111 -14.99 8.37 10.29
CA LYS A 111 -14.32 8.92 9.10
C LYS A 111 -13.12 9.80 9.41
N CYS A 112 -13.19 10.62 10.46
CA CYS A 112 -12.10 11.52 10.86
C CYS A 112 -10.88 10.80 11.46
N ARG A 113 -10.97 9.49 11.73
CA ARG A 113 -9.90 8.70 12.36
C ARG A 113 -9.59 7.40 11.63
N ALA A 114 -10.07 7.25 10.40
CA ALA A 114 -9.75 6.12 9.55
C ALA A 114 -8.31 6.25 9.03
N ARG A 115 -7.51 5.19 9.21
CA ARG A 115 -6.21 5.03 8.55
C ARG A 115 -6.34 4.00 7.46
N TYR A 116 -5.83 4.33 6.28
CA TYR A 116 -5.90 3.50 5.10
C TYR A 116 -4.51 3.02 4.71
N GLN A 117 -4.40 1.75 4.35
CA GLN A 117 -3.16 1.16 3.86
C GLN A 117 -3.51 0.25 2.68
N LEU A 118 -2.74 0.34 1.60
CA LEU A 118 -2.84 -0.67 0.54
C LEU A 118 -2.16 -1.94 1.01
N VAL A 119 -2.74 -3.08 0.66
CA VAL A 119 -2.21 -4.42 0.98
C VAL A 119 -2.37 -5.33 -0.24
N GLU A 120 -1.49 -6.29 -0.41
CA GLU A 120 -1.75 -7.40 -1.33
C GLU A 120 -2.48 -8.49 -0.56
N HIS A 121 -3.60 -8.96 -1.11
CA HIS A 121 -4.35 -10.06 -0.51
C HIS A 121 -4.82 -11.02 -1.60
N GLN A 122 -4.33 -12.26 -1.56
CA GLN A 122 -4.63 -13.31 -2.56
C GLN A 122 -4.35 -12.86 -4.01
N GLY A 123 -3.22 -12.18 -4.23
CA GLY A 123 -2.86 -11.64 -5.55
C GLY A 123 -3.75 -10.50 -6.04
N LYS A 124 -4.62 -9.96 -5.17
CA LYS A 124 -5.52 -8.83 -5.47
C LYS A 124 -5.12 -7.61 -4.65
N LEU A 125 -5.45 -6.44 -5.19
CA LEU A 125 -5.24 -5.18 -4.51
C LEU A 125 -6.27 -5.02 -3.40
N GLY A 126 -5.81 -4.94 -2.15
CA GLY A 126 -6.62 -4.70 -0.98
C GLY A 126 -6.46 -3.28 -0.44
N LEU A 127 -7.51 -2.80 0.20
CA LEU A 127 -7.50 -1.61 1.05
C LEU A 127 -7.79 -2.06 2.47
N HIS A 128 -6.81 -1.93 3.33
CA HIS A 128 -6.97 -2.11 4.75
C HIS A 128 -7.39 -0.77 5.39
N CYS A 129 -8.44 -0.81 6.21
CA CYS A 129 -8.97 0.33 6.93
C CYS A 129 -8.93 0.05 8.43
N THR A 130 -8.22 0.90 9.18
CA THR A 130 -8.19 0.86 10.64
C THR A 130 -9.01 2.01 11.19
N LEU A 131 -10.04 1.71 11.96
CA LEU A 131 -10.92 2.68 12.61
C LEU A 131 -10.62 2.70 14.11
N THR A 132 -10.46 3.91 14.66
CA THR A 132 -10.20 4.09 16.10
C THR A 132 -11.35 4.85 16.76
N SER A 133 -11.84 4.35 17.90
CA SER A 133 -12.83 5.08 18.72
C SER A 133 -12.24 6.33 19.39
N ASP A 134 -13.10 7.22 19.92
CA ASP A 134 -12.72 8.49 20.59
C ASP A 134 -11.70 8.35 21.72
N HIS A 135 -11.57 7.16 22.28
CA HIS A 135 -10.67 6.86 23.39
C HIS A 135 -9.46 5.99 22.99
N PHE A 136 -9.26 5.71 21.70
CA PHE A 136 -8.21 4.79 21.21
C PHE A 136 -8.28 3.39 21.83
N VAL A 137 -9.46 2.98 22.27
CA VAL A 137 -9.67 1.71 22.97
C VAL A 137 -10.09 0.60 22.02
N ASP A 138 -10.90 0.94 21.01
CA ASP A 138 -11.41 -0.03 20.05
C ASP A 138 -10.84 0.25 18.66
N TYR A 139 -10.19 -0.78 18.13
CA TYR A 139 -9.67 -0.81 16.77
C TYR A 139 -10.53 -1.78 15.95
N LEU A 140 -11.28 -1.24 14.99
CA LEU A 140 -11.95 -2.06 13.99
C LEU A 140 -11.09 -2.08 12.74
N MET A 141 -10.74 -3.28 12.29
CA MET A 141 -10.00 -3.49 11.05
C MET A 141 -10.92 -4.08 10.00
N ILE A 142 -10.93 -3.45 8.83
CA ILE A 142 -11.76 -3.84 7.70
C ILE A 142 -10.87 -4.01 6.48
N LEU A 143 -10.95 -5.19 5.86
CA LEU A 143 -10.29 -5.47 4.58
C LEU A 143 -11.30 -5.34 3.45
N TRP A 144 -10.98 -4.48 2.49
CA TRP A 144 -11.70 -4.33 1.24
C TRP A 144 -10.83 -4.81 0.09
N ILE A 145 -11.42 -5.42 -0.93
CA ILE A 145 -10.77 -5.68 -2.21
C ILE A 145 -11.11 -4.57 -3.18
N ILE A 146 -10.07 -3.97 -3.72
CA ILE A 146 -10.15 -2.92 -4.71
C ILE A 146 -10.34 -3.57 -6.09
N LYS A 147 -11.55 -3.51 -6.64
CA LYS A 147 -11.82 -3.94 -8.01
C LYS A 147 -11.70 -2.77 -8.95
N ILE A 148 -10.72 -2.87 -9.85
CA ILE A 148 -10.49 -1.88 -10.89
C ILE A 148 -11.12 -2.39 -12.18
N LYS A 149 -12.13 -1.66 -12.68
CA LYS A 149 -12.71 -1.91 -14.01
C LYS A 149 -12.17 -0.87 -14.98
N LYS A 150 -11.48 -1.35 -16.02
CA LYS A 150 -10.99 -0.52 -17.12
C LYS A 150 -11.98 -0.63 -18.28
N THR A 151 -12.58 0.49 -18.66
CA THR A 151 -13.30 0.62 -19.93
C THR A 151 -12.39 1.28 -20.97
N SER A 152 -12.86 1.42 -22.20
CA SER A 152 -12.12 2.11 -23.27
C SER A 152 -11.83 3.58 -22.94
N THR A 153 -12.68 4.23 -22.14
CA THR A 153 -12.61 5.68 -21.88
C THR A 153 -12.40 6.04 -20.41
N SER A 154 -12.65 5.13 -19.47
CA SER A 154 -12.61 5.43 -18.04
C SER A 154 -12.17 4.24 -17.19
N TRP A 155 -11.74 4.55 -15.98
CA TRP A 155 -11.50 3.53 -14.96
C TRP A 155 -12.49 3.78 -13.83
N SER A 156 -13.19 2.73 -13.42
CA SER A 156 -14.04 2.77 -12.23
C SER A 156 -13.51 1.82 -11.18
N LEU A 157 -13.75 2.21 -9.93
CA LEU A 157 -13.30 1.51 -8.75
C LEU A 157 -14.52 1.11 -7.92
N SER A 158 -14.52 -0.12 -7.43
CA SER A 158 -15.48 -0.58 -6.43
C SER A 158 -14.76 -1.32 -5.32
N LEU A 159 -15.20 -1.09 -4.09
CA LEU A 159 -14.70 -1.78 -2.90
C LEU A 159 -15.63 -2.95 -2.58
N GLU A 160 -15.06 -4.13 -2.39
CA GLU A 160 -15.78 -5.31 -1.91
C GLU A 160 -15.24 -5.69 -0.53
N LYS A 161 -16.11 -5.62 0.49
CA LYS A 161 -15.75 -5.98 1.86
C LYS A 161 -15.46 -7.48 1.91
N GLN A 162 -14.28 -7.86 2.37
CA GLN A 162 -13.94 -9.27 2.61
C GLN A 162 -14.08 -9.60 4.09
N HIS A 163 -13.39 -8.84 4.95
CA HIS A 163 -13.30 -9.13 6.37
C HIS A 163 -13.51 -7.89 7.22
N CYS A 164 -14.01 -8.10 8.44
CA CYS A 164 -14.23 -7.07 9.43
C CYS A 164 -14.08 -7.71 10.79
N PHE A 165 -13.04 -7.32 11.51
CA PHE A 165 -12.72 -7.92 12.81
C PHE A 165 -12.24 -6.85 13.77
N GLN A 166 -12.57 -7.04 15.04
CA GLN A 166 -12.12 -6.17 16.12
C GLN A 166 -10.79 -6.69 16.64
N ILE A 167 -9.84 -5.78 16.79
CA ILE A 167 -8.58 -6.08 17.44
C ILE A 167 -8.72 -5.83 18.94
N LEU A 168 -8.10 -6.72 19.73
CA LEU A 168 -8.00 -6.56 21.18
C LEU A 168 -7.49 -5.16 21.54
N LYS A 169 -7.95 -4.64 22.68
CA LYS A 169 -7.68 -3.30 23.19
C LYS A 169 -6.18 -3.05 23.46
N GLU A 170 -5.39 -2.87 22.40
CA GLU A 170 -4.02 -2.43 22.48
C GLU A 170 -3.91 -1.02 21.92
N PRO A 171 -3.52 -0.04 22.75
CA PRO A 171 -3.38 1.33 22.30
C PRO A 171 -2.29 1.42 21.22
N TYR A 172 -2.60 2.20 20.18
CA TYR A 172 -1.74 2.44 19.02
C TYR A 172 -1.45 1.21 18.15
N ALA A 173 -2.26 0.15 18.25
CA ALA A 173 -2.15 -0.98 17.33
C ALA A 173 -2.29 -0.52 15.87
N SER A 174 -1.24 -0.75 15.08
CA SER A 174 -1.24 -0.58 13.63
C SER A 174 -0.95 -1.90 12.94
N MET A 175 -1.60 -2.12 11.80
CA MET A 175 -1.25 -3.25 10.94
C MET A 175 0.18 -3.08 10.41
N VAL A 176 0.97 -4.15 10.49
CA VAL A 176 2.29 -4.22 9.89
C VAL A 176 2.20 -4.89 8.53
N ASP A 177 1.71 -6.13 8.49
CA ASP A 177 1.61 -6.93 7.27
C ASP A 177 0.67 -8.16 7.45
N PHE A 178 0.37 -8.85 6.36
CA PHE A 178 -0.18 -10.20 6.35
C PHE A 178 0.97 -11.23 6.32
N LEU A 179 0.99 -12.16 7.29
CA LEU A 179 1.88 -13.34 7.21
C LEU A 179 1.32 -14.39 6.25
N ASP A 180 0.00 -14.51 6.24
CA ASP A 180 -0.80 -15.38 5.38
C ASP A 180 -2.16 -14.71 5.15
N TYR A 181 -2.99 -15.24 4.25
CA TYR A 181 -4.31 -14.68 3.93
C TYR A 181 -5.21 -14.52 5.17
N ASP A 182 -5.07 -15.39 6.15
CA ASP A 182 -5.89 -15.37 7.36
C ASP A 182 -5.13 -14.83 8.59
N LEU A 183 -3.87 -14.43 8.46
CA LEU A 183 -3.02 -14.03 9.59
C LEU A 183 -2.47 -12.63 9.40
N VAL A 184 -2.92 -11.72 10.28
CA VAL A 184 -2.48 -10.33 10.31
C VAL A 184 -1.54 -10.09 11.47
N VAL A 185 -0.42 -9.44 11.19
CA VAL A 185 0.49 -8.91 12.20
C VAL A 185 0.08 -7.49 12.52
N THR A 186 -0.18 -7.24 13.80
CA THR A 186 -0.32 -5.86 14.30
C THR A 186 0.76 -5.58 15.32
N MET A 187 1.17 -4.33 15.35
CA MET A 187 2.14 -3.80 16.29
C MET A 187 1.45 -2.73 17.12
N GLY A 188 1.31 -2.99 18.41
CA GLY A 188 0.99 -1.99 19.43
C GLY A 188 2.25 -1.37 20.01
N PHE A 189 2.07 -0.56 21.06
CA PHE A 189 3.18 0.17 21.69
C PHE A 189 4.31 -0.76 22.19
N ASP A 190 3.97 -1.83 22.91
CA ASP A 190 4.95 -2.78 23.50
C ASP A 190 4.82 -4.22 22.99
N ASN A 191 3.89 -4.47 22.06
CA ASN A 191 3.50 -5.83 21.69
C ASN A 191 3.37 -5.99 20.17
N ILE A 192 3.83 -7.13 19.65
CA ILE A 192 3.35 -7.66 18.38
C ILE A 192 2.28 -8.70 18.65
N LEU A 193 1.18 -8.59 17.92
CA LEU A 193 0.05 -9.50 17.96
C LEU A 193 -0.15 -10.18 16.61
N LEU A 194 -0.43 -11.48 16.65
CA LEU A 194 -0.89 -12.24 15.50
C LEU A 194 -2.39 -12.46 15.61
N HIS A 195 -3.13 -11.91 14.65
CA HIS A 195 -4.58 -12.02 14.58
C HIS A 195 -4.98 -13.00 13.48
N ASP A 196 -5.79 -13.97 13.86
CA ASP A 196 -6.52 -14.78 12.90
C ASP A 196 -7.77 -14.04 12.45
N VAL A 197 -7.83 -13.68 11.16
CA VAL A 197 -8.90 -12.87 10.56
C VAL A 197 -10.24 -13.60 10.58
N LYS A 198 -10.25 -14.93 10.51
CA LYS A 198 -11.47 -15.75 10.48
C LYS A 198 -12.10 -15.83 11.86
N THR A 199 -11.28 -16.05 12.88
CA THR A 199 -11.76 -16.27 14.26
C THR A 199 -11.79 -14.98 15.07
N SER A 200 -11.15 -13.91 14.60
CA SER A 200 -10.91 -12.67 15.35
C SER A 200 -10.12 -12.87 16.65
N ILE A 201 -9.42 -14.01 16.78
CA ILE A 201 -8.64 -14.35 17.97
C ILE A 201 -7.18 -13.98 17.76
N SER A 202 -6.59 -13.29 18.75
CA SER A 202 -5.15 -13.12 18.83
C SER A 202 -4.49 -14.42 19.26
N LYS A 203 -3.68 -15.00 18.37
CA LYS A 203 -3.00 -16.28 18.60
C LYS A 203 -1.74 -16.14 19.43
N ILE A 204 -0.97 -15.06 19.24
CA ILE A 204 0.32 -14.86 19.88
C ILE A 204 0.47 -13.40 20.26
N ARG A 205 0.93 -13.14 21.50
CA ARG A 205 1.36 -11.84 22.00
C ARG A 205 2.81 -11.94 22.41
N THR A 206 3.68 -11.17 21.75
CA THR A 206 5.10 -11.08 22.12
C THR A 206 5.40 -9.67 22.57
N GLN A 207 5.96 -9.53 23.77
CA GLN A 207 6.43 -8.26 24.30
C GLN A 207 7.78 -7.91 23.69
N ILE A 208 7.96 -6.65 23.29
CA ILE A 208 9.17 -6.19 22.64
C ILE A 208 9.86 -5.19 23.55
N SER A 209 11.14 -5.42 23.82
CA SER A 209 11.93 -4.60 24.75
C SER A 209 12.58 -3.37 24.10
N ILE A 210 12.24 -3.03 22.85
CA ILE A 210 12.88 -1.94 22.09
C ILE A 210 11.84 -1.22 21.23
N PRO A 211 11.70 0.11 21.33
CA PRO A 211 10.72 0.83 20.55
C PRO A 211 11.32 1.36 19.23
N TRP A 212 10.44 1.60 18.24
CA TRP A 212 10.64 2.42 17.02
C TRP A 212 11.30 1.82 15.76
N ASN A 213 11.79 0.59 15.75
CA ASN A 213 12.29 0.02 14.49
C ASN A 213 11.13 -0.47 13.61
N LYS A 214 11.15 -0.09 12.32
CA LYS A 214 10.22 -0.63 11.32
C LYS A 214 10.49 -2.11 11.14
N TYR A 215 9.45 -2.92 11.32
CA TYR A 215 9.49 -4.35 11.01
C TYR A 215 9.15 -4.52 9.53
N PHE A 216 9.96 -5.32 8.84
CA PHE A 216 9.73 -5.67 7.45
C PHE A 216 9.53 -7.17 7.37
N LYS A 217 8.58 -7.61 6.54
CA LYS A 217 8.46 -9.02 6.18
C LYS A 217 9.75 -9.41 5.46
N VAL A 218 10.45 -10.40 6.02
CA VAL A 218 11.54 -11.08 5.33
C VAL A 218 10.91 -12.22 4.56
N GLU A 219 10.64 -12.00 3.28
CA GLU A 219 10.36 -13.10 2.36
C GLU A 219 11.69 -13.79 2.08
N SER A 220 11.88 -14.94 2.71
CA SER A 220 13.06 -15.77 2.50
C SER A 220 12.84 -16.62 1.26
N ASP A 221 13.72 -16.47 0.27
CA ASP A 221 13.74 -17.29 -0.96
C ASP A 221 13.97 -18.80 -0.68
N PHE A 222 14.20 -19.17 0.58
CA PHE A 222 14.42 -20.55 1.02
C PHE A 222 13.17 -21.28 1.48
N LEU A 223 11.97 -20.68 1.40
CA LEU A 223 10.74 -21.40 1.70
C LEU A 223 10.44 -22.40 0.58
N PRO A 224 10.21 -23.70 0.89
CA PRO A 224 9.92 -24.69 -0.12
C PRO A 224 8.60 -24.33 -0.82
N VAL A 225 8.66 -24.14 -2.13
CA VAL A 225 7.47 -24.04 -2.98
C VAL A 225 6.81 -25.41 -2.97
N THR A 226 5.75 -25.59 -2.19
CA THR A 226 4.85 -26.73 -2.37
C THR A 226 4.16 -26.57 -3.72
N LEU A 227 4.58 -27.41 -4.68
CA LEU A 227 3.95 -27.63 -5.98
C LEU A 227 2.56 -28.25 -5.83
#